data_AF-A0AAU5SKG7-F1
#
_entry.id   AF-A0AAU5SKG7-F1
#
_cell.length_a   1.000
_cell.length_b   1.000
_cell.length_c   1.000
_cell.angle_alpha   90.00
_cell.angle_beta   90.00
_cell.angle_gamma   90.00
#
_symmetry.space_group_name_H-M   'P 1'
#
loop_
_entity.id
_entity.type
_entity.pdbx_description
1 polymer ?
#
loop_
_entity_poly.entity_id
_entity_poly.type
_entity_poly.pdbx_seq_one_letter_code
_entity_poly.pdbx_strand_id
1 'polypeptide(L)'
;MKFRTDLTRTDLIRTDLTRTDLIRTVLLATGLLALTACGTTVAPGAGSAAASSAAPSATASVDYAARAAAAVERHDKLFPEIAARCAGKAEVLPTPVGTPAGLPTDPEARKYAENHGYKTQAGLTPASRCRGEAHAERIKAALGGPDGKGTPRTTEELRSLLTGLGYRPDGRDVYGSGPQDLAFVLSVPESGPCVTGYLGTPVRIEAHGVYLEGGCHEPRGGH
;
A
#
# COMPACT_ATOMS: atom_id res chain seq x y z
N MET A 1 35.46 -45.81 -29.34
CA MET A 1 34.95 -46.90 -28.49
C MET A 1 33.45 -46.68 -28.27
N LYS A 2 32.63 -47.67 -28.61
CA LYS A 2 31.16 -47.70 -28.52
C LYS A 2 30.75 -48.35 -27.20
N PHE A 3 29.89 -47.70 -26.41
CA PHE A 3 28.99 -48.32 -25.42
C PHE A 3 27.76 -47.40 -25.33
N ARG A 4 26.65 -47.75 -26.00
CA ARG A 4 25.46 -48.48 -25.52
C ARG A 4 24.71 -47.76 -24.39
N THR A 5 23.60 -47.17 -24.82
CA THR A 5 22.30 -46.96 -24.16
C THR A 5 22.00 -47.83 -22.95
N ASP A 6 21.43 -47.21 -21.91
CA ASP A 6 20.26 -47.77 -21.23
C ASP A 6 19.25 -46.67 -20.85
N LEU A 7 18.01 -46.97 -21.17
CA LEU A 7 16.81 -46.15 -21.12
C LEU A 7 16.03 -46.56 -19.86
N THR A 8 16.11 -45.80 -18.78
CA THR A 8 15.23 -46.02 -17.61
C THR A 8 14.00 -45.14 -17.72
N ARG A 9 12.96 -45.78 -18.27
CA ARG A 9 11.54 -45.44 -18.20
C ARG A 9 11.02 -45.71 -16.78
N THR A 10 10.46 -44.69 -16.12
CA THR A 10 9.51 -44.92 -15.00
C THR A 10 8.50 -43.77 -14.91
N ASP A 11 7.32 -44.09 -15.43
CA ASP A 11 5.97 -43.76 -14.96
C ASP A 11 5.53 -42.31 -14.66
N LEU A 12 4.78 -41.81 -15.65
CA LEU A 12 3.56 -41.02 -15.56
C LEU A 12 2.78 -41.26 -14.25
N ILE A 13 2.75 -40.29 -13.34
CA ILE A 13 1.67 -40.16 -12.36
C ILE A 13 0.58 -39.30 -13.02
N ARG A 14 -0.29 -39.99 -13.74
CA ARG A 14 -1.63 -39.53 -14.09
C ARG A 14 -2.53 -39.92 -12.92
N THR A 15 -2.86 -38.98 -12.06
CA THR A 15 -4.00 -39.13 -11.15
C THR A 15 -5.23 -38.56 -11.83
N ASP A 16 -6.10 -39.49 -12.22
CA ASP A 16 -7.41 -39.23 -12.81
C ASP A 16 -8.31 -38.41 -11.88
N LEU A 17 -8.84 -37.33 -12.45
CA LEU A 17 -10.27 -37.03 -12.55
C LEU A 17 -11.22 -37.92 -11.73
N THR A 18 -11.65 -37.46 -10.55
CA THR A 18 -12.95 -37.85 -9.98
C THR A 18 -13.83 -36.62 -9.81
N ARG A 19 -14.68 -36.47 -10.81
CA ARG A 19 -15.93 -35.73 -10.82
C ARG A 19 -16.86 -36.26 -9.73
N THR A 20 -17.30 -35.40 -8.83
CA THR A 20 -18.55 -35.57 -8.07
C THR A 20 -19.24 -34.23 -7.94
N ASP A 21 -20.17 -33.98 -8.88
CA ASP A 21 -21.33 -33.13 -8.66
C ASP A 21 -22.27 -33.82 -7.65
N LEU A 22 -22.64 -33.13 -6.56
CA LEU A 22 -23.85 -33.42 -5.78
C LEU A 22 -24.21 -32.15 -4.97
N ILE A 23 -25.04 -31.26 -5.53
CA ILE A 23 -26.51 -31.17 -5.39
C ILE A 23 -26.98 -30.69 -4.00
N ARG A 24 -27.63 -29.51 -4.02
CA ARG A 24 -28.68 -28.94 -3.12
C ARG A 24 -28.31 -28.78 -1.62
N THR A 25 -28.66 -27.69 -0.95
CA THR A 25 -30.06 -27.24 -0.76
C THR A 25 -30.10 -25.81 -0.20
N VAL A 26 -31.02 -25.01 -0.73
CA VAL A 26 -31.47 -23.71 -0.22
C VAL A 26 -32.06 -23.85 1.19
N LEU A 27 -31.70 -22.95 2.10
CA LEU A 27 -32.52 -22.65 3.28
C LEU A 27 -32.58 -21.14 3.48
N LEU A 28 -33.68 -20.58 2.97
CA LEU A 28 -34.22 -19.28 3.35
C LEU A 28 -34.62 -19.33 4.82
N ALA A 29 -34.12 -18.39 5.62
CA ALA A 29 -34.70 -18.06 6.92
C ALA A 29 -34.95 -16.55 6.98
N THR A 30 -36.18 -16.20 6.63
CA THR A 30 -36.82 -14.91 6.86
C THR A 30 -36.89 -14.60 8.36
N GLY A 31 -36.21 -13.53 8.79
CA GLY A 31 -36.37 -12.94 10.13
C GLY A 31 -37.34 -11.75 10.08
N LEU A 32 -38.47 -11.90 10.76
CA LEU A 32 -39.62 -11.00 10.82
C LEU A 32 -39.30 -9.64 11.48
N LEU A 33 -40.02 -8.60 11.03
CA LEU A 33 -40.09 -7.27 11.61
C LEU A 33 -40.63 -7.29 13.06
N ALA A 34 -40.04 -6.46 13.93
CA ALA A 34 -40.70 -5.92 15.11
C ALA A 34 -40.58 -4.38 15.07
N LEU A 35 -41.62 -3.72 14.54
CA LEU A 35 -41.87 -2.30 14.72
C LEU A 35 -42.47 -2.10 16.12
N THR A 36 -41.67 -1.63 17.08
CA THR A 36 -42.18 -1.14 18.36
C THR A 36 -42.63 0.30 18.21
N ALA A 37 -43.90 0.53 18.56
CA ALA A 37 -44.69 1.73 18.36
C ALA A 37 -44.14 2.98 19.10
N CYS A 38 -44.26 4.13 18.43
CA CYS A 38 -44.33 5.45 19.04
C CYS A 38 -45.64 5.57 19.84
N GLY A 39 -45.55 6.01 21.10
CA GLY A 39 -46.71 6.33 21.91
C GLY A 39 -46.31 7.09 23.17
N THR A 40 -46.08 8.40 23.06
CA THR A 40 -45.98 9.30 24.21
C THR A 40 -47.31 10.01 24.43
N THR A 41 -47.93 9.71 25.57
CA THR A 41 -49.11 10.39 26.10
C THR A 41 -48.78 11.81 26.53
N VAL A 42 -49.69 12.75 26.23
CA VAL A 42 -49.63 14.12 26.76
C VAL A 42 -50.60 14.19 27.94
N ALA A 43 -50.08 14.57 29.11
CA ALA A 43 -50.89 15.02 30.25
C ALA A 43 -50.35 16.40 30.70
N PRO A 44 -51.22 17.38 31.02
CA PRO A 44 -50.78 18.70 31.46
C PRO A 44 -50.56 18.68 32.98
N GLY A 45 -49.40 19.18 33.42
CA GLY A 45 -49.08 19.32 34.84
C GLY A 45 -47.88 20.22 35.04
N ALA A 46 -48.09 21.36 35.68
CA ALA A 46 -47.14 22.43 35.87
C ALA A 46 -45.99 22.07 36.83
N GLY A 47 -44.81 22.65 36.59
CA GLY A 47 -43.83 22.91 37.65
C GLY A 47 -42.40 22.40 37.41
N SER A 48 -41.53 23.36 37.08
CA SER A 48 -40.15 23.50 37.57
C SER A 48 -38.98 22.69 36.95
N ALA A 49 -37.96 23.51 36.62
CA ALA A 49 -36.52 23.26 36.55
C ALA A 49 -35.95 22.58 35.28
N ALA A 50 -35.37 23.44 34.45
CA ALA A 50 -34.35 23.10 33.47
C ALA A 50 -33.09 22.52 34.16
N ALA A 51 -32.50 21.47 33.60
CA ALA A 51 -31.20 21.54 32.94
C ALA A 51 -30.64 20.14 32.64
N SER A 52 -30.28 19.95 31.36
CA SER A 52 -29.16 19.16 30.87
C SER A 52 -29.20 17.64 31.05
N SER A 53 -30.00 16.97 30.22
CA SER A 53 -29.64 15.64 29.73
C SER A 53 -28.37 15.78 28.89
N ALA A 54 -27.23 15.40 29.47
CA ALA A 54 -25.98 15.25 28.73
C ALA A 54 -26.16 14.16 27.67
N ALA A 55 -26.31 14.57 26.41
CA ALA A 55 -26.14 13.67 25.29
C ALA A 55 -24.66 13.21 25.28
N PRO A 56 -24.35 11.91 25.22
CA PRO A 56 -22.99 11.47 24.94
C PRO A 56 -22.74 11.69 23.44
N SER A 57 -22.51 12.94 23.05
CA SER A 57 -21.91 13.27 21.76
C SER A 57 -20.41 13.49 21.96
N ALA A 58 -19.73 12.43 22.40
CA ALA A 58 -18.31 12.30 22.18
C ALA A 58 -18.15 11.37 20.98
N THR A 59 -18.12 11.94 19.78
CA THR A 59 -17.45 11.28 18.66
C THR A 59 -16.02 11.02 19.14
N ALA A 60 -15.70 9.76 19.42
CA ALA A 60 -14.38 9.37 19.87
C ALA A 60 -13.34 9.98 18.92
N SER A 61 -12.53 10.90 19.44
CA SER A 61 -11.44 11.49 18.67
C SER A 61 -10.53 10.36 18.22
N VAL A 62 -10.37 10.21 16.91
CA VAL A 62 -9.47 9.21 16.35
C VAL A 62 -8.04 9.56 16.77
N ASP A 63 -7.41 8.67 17.53
CA ASP A 63 -5.97 8.76 17.81
C ASP A 63 -5.19 8.28 16.58
N TYR A 64 -4.87 9.22 15.70
CA TYR A 64 -4.11 8.96 14.48
C TYR A 64 -2.68 8.50 14.79
N ALA A 65 -2.07 8.97 15.88
CA ALA A 65 -0.71 8.59 16.26
C ALA A 65 -0.67 7.13 16.71
N ALA A 66 -1.60 6.71 17.57
CA ALA A 66 -1.71 5.31 17.98
C ALA A 66 -2.02 4.39 16.79
N ARG A 67 -2.88 4.81 15.86
CA ARG A 67 -3.16 4.04 14.63
C ARG A 67 -1.93 3.89 13.75
N ALA A 68 -1.14 4.95 13.58
CA ALA A 68 0.09 4.91 12.80
C ALA A 68 1.15 4.01 13.46
N ALA A 69 1.32 4.10 14.80
CA ALA A 69 2.22 3.23 15.54
C ALA A 69 1.83 1.75 15.40
N ALA A 70 0.54 1.43 15.56
CA ALA A 70 0.04 0.07 15.38
C ALA A 70 0.21 -0.44 13.94
N ALA A 71 0.15 0.44 12.94
CA ALA A 71 0.43 0.08 11.55
C ALA A 71 1.92 -0.28 11.37
N VAL A 72 2.82 0.52 11.92
CA VAL A 72 4.27 0.20 11.92
C VAL A 72 4.55 -1.14 12.60
N GLU A 73 3.92 -1.45 13.72
CA GLU A 73 4.09 -2.76 14.37
C GLU A 73 3.61 -3.93 13.49
N ARG A 74 2.52 -3.74 12.72
CA ARG A 74 2.06 -4.76 11.76
C ARG A 74 3.04 -4.90 10.60
N HIS A 75 3.55 -3.79 10.07
CA HIS A 75 4.61 -3.80 9.07
C HIS A 75 5.83 -4.59 9.55
N ASP A 76 6.31 -4.32 10.76
CA ASP A 76 7.52 -4.93 11.29
C ASP A 76 7.37 -6.45 11.49
N LYS A 77 6.15 -6.93 11.76
CA LYS A 77 5.82 -8.36 11.77
C LYS A 77 5.83 -8.99 10.38
N LEU A 78 5.44 -8.23 9.35
CA LEU A 78 5.45 -8.70 7.95
C LEU A 78 6.87 -8.71 7.35
N PHE A 79 7.73 -7.78 7.77
CA PHE A 79 9.07 -7.58 7.24
C PHE A 79 10.12 -7.47 8.36
N PRO A 80 10.36 -8.55 9.13
CA PRO A 80 11.24 -8.51 10.30
C PRO A 80 12.68 -8.15 9.96
N GLU A 81 13.17 -8.50 8.77
CA GLU A 81 14.51 -8.13 8.32
C GLU A 81 14.66 -6.63 8.05
N ILE A 82 13.59 -5.98 7.57
CA ILE A 82 13.57 -4.52 7.35
C ILE A 82 13.44 -3.80 8.70
N ALA A 83 12.60 -4.31 9.59
CA ALA A 83 12.46 -3.78 10.94
C ALA A 83 13.80 -3.81 11.69
N ALA A 84 14.51 -4.93 11.65
CA ALA A 84 15.83 -5.08 12.27
C ALA A 84 16.85 -4.07 11.72
N ARG A 85 16.86 -3.86 10.40
CA ARG A 85 17.75 -2.89 9.75
C ARG A 85 17.45 -1.44 10.15
N CYS A 86 16.18 -1.10 10.36
CA CYS A 86 15.73 0.26 10.64
C CYS A 86 15.50 0.53 12.14
N ALA A 87 15.81 -0.42 13.01
CA ALA A 87 15.73 -0.24 14.46
C ALA A 87 16.56 0.98 14.91
N GLY A 88 15.99 1.79 15.81
CA GLY A 88 16.65 2.99 16.33
C GLY A 88 16.68 4.20 15.38
N LYS A 89 16.10 4.12 14.17
CA LYS A 89 15.97 5.28 13.26
C LYS A 89 14.74 6.16 13.54
N ALA A 90 14.05 5.94 14.66
CA ALA A 90 12.78 6.58 15.01
C ALA A 90 12.91 7.96 15.68
N GLU A 91 14.13 8.42 15.95
CA GLU A 91 14.34 9.69 16.64
C GLU A 91 14.29 10.85 15.65
N VAL A 92 13.06 11.30 15.37
CA VAL A 92 12.63 12.70 15.16
C VAL A 92 11.28 12.64 14.44
N LEU A 93 10.21 13.06 15.13
CA LEU A 93 8.94 13.41 14.49
C LEU A 93 9.24 14.39 13.36
N PRO A 94 8.61 14.27 12.18
CA PRO A 94 8.82 15.26 11.14
C PRO A 94 8.43 16.60 11.76
N THR A 95 9.37 17.55 11.75
CA THR A 95 9.00 18.95 11.95
C THR A 95 7.83 19.20 11.00
N PRO A 96 6.70 19.78 11.45
CA PRO A 96 5.64 20.16 10.53
C PRO A 96 6.31 20.88 9.37
N VAL A 97 6.04 20.41 8.14
CA VAL A 97 6.71 20.84 6.90
C VAL A 97 7.21 22.24 7.08
N GLY A 98 8.53 22.39 7.30
CA GLY A 98 9.14 23.70 7.40
C GLY A 98 8.63 24.47 6.19
N THR A 99 8.13 25.69 6.43
CA THR A 99 7.57 26.59 5.42
C THR A 99 8.19 26.26 4.07
N PRO A 100 7.40 25.82 3.06
CA PRO A 100 7.95 25.34 1.80
C PRO A 100 9.06 26.30 1.41
N ALA A 101 10.25 25.76 1.12
CA ALA A 101 11.40 26.56 0.69
C ALA A 101 10.85 27.60 -0.27
N GLY A 102 11.01 28.89 0.10
CA GLY A 102 10.28 29.97 -0.56
C GLY A 102 10.38 29.80 -2.07
N LEU A 103 9.28 30.07 -2.78
CA LEU A 103 9.25 29.92 -4.24
C LEU A 103 10.52 30.54 -4.84
N PRO A 104 11.12 29.90 -5.87
CA PRO A 104 12.30 30.45 -6.52
C PRO A 104 12.11 31.94 -6.81
N THR A 105 13.15 32.76 -6.57
CA THR A 105 13.05 34.20 -6.81
C THR A 105 13.10 34.54 -8.31
N ASP A 106 13.63 33.62 -9.11
CA ASP A 106 13.57 33.69 -10.56
C ASP A 106 12.11 33.51 -11.04
N PRO A 107 11.57 34.44 -11.85
CA PRO A 107 10.17 34.40 -12.29
C PRO A 107 9.77 33.12 -13.02
N GLU A 108 10.66 32.56 -13.85
CA GLU A 108 10.36 31.35 -14.63
C GLU A 108 10.37 30.10 -13.74
N ALA A 109 11.37 29.99 -12.86
CA ALA A 109 11.42 28.91 -11.88
C ALA A 109 10.27 28.98 -10.87
N ARG A 110 9.82 30.19 -10.50
CA ARG A 110 8.61 30.38 -9.67
C ARG A 110 7.37 29.89 -10.36
N LYS A 111 7.13 30.35 -11.60
CA LYS A 111 5.99 29.92 -12.41
C LYS A 111 5.99 28.41 -12.61
N TYR A 112 7.17 27.83 -12.86
CA TYR A 112 7.33 26.39 -12.96
C TYR A 112 6.97 25.68 -11.66
N ALA A 113 7.47 26.16 -10.51
CA ALA A 113 7.17 25.59 -9.20
C ALA A 113 5.68 25.67 -8.84
N GLU A 114 5.03 26.81 -9.13
CA GLU A 114 3.58 26.97 -8.98
C GLU A 114 2.81 25.97 -9.86
N ASN A 115 3.18 25.86 -11.14
CA ASN A 115 2.54 24.94 -12.07
C ASN A 115 2.76 23.46 -11.71
N HIS A 116 3.83 23.13 -11.00
CA HIS A 116 4.17 21.75 -10.60
C HIS A 116 3.84 21.45 -9.13
N GLY A 117 3.08 22.31 -8.46
CA GLY A 117 2.65 22.11 -7.07
C GLY A 117 1.93 20.77 -6.85
N TYR A 118 1.21 20.28 -7.87
CA TYR A 118 0.54 18.98 -7.86
C TYR A 118 1.50 17.78 -7.64
N LYS A 119 2.79 17.94 -7.94
CA LYS A 119 3.83 16.91 -7.70
C LYS A 119 4.42 16.96 -6.29
N THR A 120 3.90 17.80 -5.41
CA THR A 120 4.39 17.89 -4.03
C THR A 120 4.14 16.58 -3.29
N GLN A 121 5.19 16.07 -2.65
CA GLN A 121 5.14 14.87 -1.82
C GLN A 121 5.16 15.24 -0.34
N ALA A 122 4.51 14.43 0.49
CA ALA A 122 4.66 14.50 1.93
C ALA A 122 6.11 14.19 2.34
N GLY A 123 6.59 14.87 3.39
CA GLY A 123 7.91 14.59 3.96
C GLY A 123 7.96 13.21 4.62
N LEU A 124 9.04 12.46 4.39
CA LEU A 124 9.31 11.21 5.11
C LEU A 124 10.02 11.48 6.43
N THR A 125 9.54 10.85 7.51
CA THR A 125 10.30 10.74 8.77
C THR A 125 11.58 9.93 8.54
N PRO A 126 12.62 10.06 9.39
CA PRO A 126 13.83 9.25 9.26
C PRO A 126 13.55 7.74 9.27
N ALA A 127 12.62 7.28 10.12
CA ALA A 127 12.21 5.87 10.16
C ALA A 127 11.48 5.43 8.90
N SER A 128 10.55 6.23 8.38
CA SER A 128 9.82 5.89 7.14
C SER A 128 10.73 5.94 5.91
N ARG A 129 11.71 6.86 5.88
CA ARG A 129 12.76 6.89 4.85
C ARG A 129 13.57 5.60 4.88
N CYS A 130 14.09 5.20 6.05
CA CYS A 130 14.84 3.95 6.19
C CYS A 130 14.05 2.74 5.69
N ARG A 131 12.78 2.60 6.11
CA ARG A 131 11.93 1.48 5.66
C ARG A 131 11.72 1.50 4.16
N GLY A 132 11.38 2.65 3.59
CA GLY A 132 11.19 2.82 2.15
C GLY A 132 12.45 2.43 1.35
N GLU A 133 13.61 2.94 1.75
CA GLU A 133 14.90 2.62 1.12
C GLU A 133 15.25 1.14 1.27
N ALA A 134 15.01 0.53 2.44
CA ALA A 134 15.23 -0.89 2.65
C ALA A 134 14.33 -1.77 1.76
N HIS A 135 13.06 -1.38 1.54
CA HIS A 135 12.21 -2.05 0.56
C HIS A 135 12.68 -1.85 -0.88
N ALA A 136 13.11 -0.64 -1.24
CA ALA A 136 13.65 -0.36 -2.57
C ALA A 136 14.88 -1.25 -2.86
N GLU A 137 15.77 -1.42 -1.89
CA GLU A 137 16.92 -2.33 -1.99
C GLU A 137 16.51 -3.81 -2.06
N ARG A 138 15.55 -4.24 -1.23
CA ARG A 138 15.00 -5.61 -1.27
C ARG A 138 14.46 -5.95 -2.66
N ILE A 139 13.68 -5.05 -3.26
CA ILE A 139 13.15 -5.23 -4.61
C ILE A 139 14.27 -5.20 -5.65
N LYS A 140 15.23 -4.26 -5.53
CA LYS A 140 16.37 -4.17 -6.45
C LYS A 140 17.21 -5.45 -6.45
N ALA A 141 17.45 -6.03 -5.28
CA ALA A 141 18.14 -7.31 -5.15
C ALA A 141 17.37 -8.45 -5.86
N ALA A 142 16.05 -8.51 -5.67
CA ALA A 142 15.21 -9.51 -6.35
C ALA A 142 15.17 -9.35 -7.88
N LEU A 143 15.37 -8.13 -8.39
CA LEU A 143 15.47 -7.85 -9.82
C LEU A 143 16.88 -8.15 -10.41
N GLY A 144 17.79 -8.72 -9.62
CA GLY A 144 19.15 -9.05 -10.05
C GLY A 144 20.14 -7.89 -9.93
N GLY A 145 19.88 -6.95 -9.02
CA GLY A 145 20.76 -5.81 -8.76
C GLY A 145 20.61 -4.67 -9.77
N PRO A 146 21.55 -3.70 -9.79
CA PRO A 146 21.46 -2.52 -10.66
C PRO A 146 21.51 -2.86 -12.16
N ASP A 147 22.14 -3.99 -12.50
CA ASP A 147 22.27 -4.48 -13.88
C ASP A 147 20.99 -5.16 -14.40
N GLY A 148 20.00 -5.41 -13.54
CA GLY A 148 18.72 -5.98 -13.94
C GLY A 148 18.80 -7.37 -14.56
N LYS A 149 19.82 -8.19 -14.24
CA LYS A 149 20.03 -9.51 -14.88
C LYS A 149 18.86 -10.48 -14.69
N GLY A 150 18.00 -10.23 -13.70
CA GLY A 150 16.78 -10.99 -13.41
C GLY A 150 15.50 -10.20 -13.63
N THR A 151 15.53 -9.07 -14.37
CA THR A 151 14.33 -8.25 -14.55
C THR A 151 13.25 -9.00 -15.34
N PRO A 152 12.01 -9.01 -14.84
CA PRO A 152 10.83 -9.41 -15.59
C PRO A 152 10.75 -8.77 -16.97
N ARG A 153 10.12 -9.46 -17.92
CA ARG A 153 9.89 -8.97 -19.29
C ARG A 153 8.46 -8.52 -19.52
N THR A 154 7.54 -8.91 -18.64
CA THR A 154 6.12 -8.54 -18.71
C THR A 154 5.63 -7.94 -17.39
N THR A 155 4.48 -7.25 -17.46
CA THR A 155 3.78 -6.74 -16.28
C THR A 155 3.33 -7.86 -15.36
N GLU A 156 2.98 -9.03 -15.92
CA GLU A 156 2.53 -10.20 -15.16
C GLU A 156 3.67 -10.84 -14.38
N GLU A 157 4.84 -11.00 -15.00
CA GLU A 157 6.04 -11.50 -14.34
C GLU A 157 6.49 -10.56 -13.21
N LEU A 158 6.45 -9.24 -13.45
CA LEU A 158 6.77 -8.25 -12.43
C LEU A 158 5.77 -8.27 -11.27
N ARG A 159 4.48 -8.36 -11.57
CA ARG A 159 3.43 -8.50 -10.54
C ARG A 159 3.63 -9.77 -9.71
N SER A 160 3.96 -10.89 -10.36
CA SER A 160 4.22 -12.16 -9.70
C SER A 160 5.44 -12.08 -8.77
N LEU A 161 6.54 -11.47 -9.24
CA LEU A 161 7.75 -11.25 -8.45
C LEU A 161 7.46 -10.40 -7.20
N LEU A 162 6.77 -9.27 -7.36
CA LEU A 162 6.42 -8.38 -6.25
C LEU A 162 5.49 -9.08 -5.25
N THR A 163 4.51 -9.85 -5.74
CA THR A 163 3.64 -10.67 -4.89
C THR A 163 4.42 -11.70 -4.09
N GLY A 164 5.37 -12.39 -4.74
CA GLY A 164 6.26 -13.37 -4.09
C GLY A 164 7.15 -12.77 -3.00
N LEU A 165 7.45 -11.47 -3.09
CA LEU A 165 8.20 -10.74 -2.06
C LEU A 165 7.34 -10.25 -0.88
N GLY A 166 6.02 -10.42 -0.95
CA GLY A 166 5.06 -10.02 0.10
C GLY A 166 4.33 -8.71 -0.17
N TYR A 167 4.54 -8.07 -1.33
CA TYR A 167 3.79 -6.88 -1.73
C TYR A 167 2.44 -7.26 -2.35
N ARG A 168 1.50 -6.32 -2.38
CA ARG A 168 0.18 -6.52 -3.02
C ARG A 168 -0.05 -5.43 -4.06
N PRO A 169 0.60 -5.51 -5.23
CA PRO A 169 0.36 -4.58 -6.32
C PRO A 169 -1.06 -4.72 -6.86
N ASP A 170 -1.77 -3.60 -6.96
CA ASP A 170 -3.05 -3.51 -7.65
C ASP A 170 -2.87 -3.44 -9.18
N GLY A 171 -3.98 -3.42 -9.92
CA GLY A 171 -3.96 -3.40 -11.39
C GLY A 171 -3.17 -2.23 -11.99
N ARG A 172 -3.17 -1.06 -11.34
CA ARG A 172 -2.48 0.17 -11.80
C ARG A 172 -1.04 0.29 -11.31
N ASP A 173 -0.63 -0.55 -10.36
CA ASP A 173 0.66 -0.45 -9.67
C ASP A 173 1.83 -0.99 -10.50
N VAL A 174 1.54 -1.77 -11.55
CA VAL A 174 2.55 -2.32 -12.45
C VAL A 174 2.14 -1.98 -13.88
N TYR A 175 3.00 -1.27 -14.60
CA TYR A 175 2.70 -0.75 -15.93
C TYR A 175 3.94 -0.72 -16.83
N GLY A 176 3.72 -0.56 -18.13
CA GLY A 176 4.76 -0.57 -19.15
C GLY A 176 4.35 -1.38 -20.37
N SER A 177 5.00 -1.14 -21.51
CA SER A 177 4.66 -1.77 -22.79
C SER A 177 5.73 -2.74 -23.30
N GLY A 178 6.81 -2.94 -22.54
CA GLY A 178 7.88 -3.88 -22.87
C GLY A 178 9.00 -3.87 -21.84
N PRO A 179 10.00 -4.76 -21.97
CA PRO A 179 11.01 -5.00 -20.92
C PRO A 179 11.80 -3.76 -20.49
N GLN A 180 11.97 -2.77 -21.36
CA GLN A 180 12.72 -1.53 -21.07
C GLN A 180 11.86 -0.42 -20.44
N ASP A 181 10.53 -0.55 -20.52
CA ASP A 181 9.56 0.45 -20.03
C ASP A 181 8.70 -0.08 -18.87
N LEU A 182 9.06 -1.25 -18.32
CA LEU A 182 8.39 -1.77 -17.14
C LEU A 182 8.68 -0.91 -15.93
N ALA A 183 7.63 -0.58 -15.21
CA ALA A 183 7.68 0.22 -14.01
C ALA A 183 6.65 -0.29 -13.00
N PHE A 184 6.87 0.08 -11.75
CA PHE A 184 5.91 -0.15 -10.69
C PHE A 184 5.87 1.01 -9.71
N VAL A 185 4.75 1.13 -9.01
CA VAL A 185 4.53 2.05 -7.89
C VAL A 185 3.85 1.26 -6.80
N LEU A 186 4.44 1.22 -5.61
CA LEU A 186 3.91 0.49 -4.46
C LEU A 186 3.73 1.43 -3.28
N SER A 187 2.62 1.27 -2.56
CA SER A 187 2.53 1.70 -1.17
C SER A 187 3.17 0.64 -0.30
N VAL A 188 4.14 0.99 0.53
CA VAL A 188 4.73 0.04 1.47
C VAL A 188 3.66 -0.29 2.52
N PRO A 189 3.32 -1.58 2.69
CA PRO A 189 2.24 -1.98 3.59
C PRO A 189 2.44 -1.43 5.00
N GLU A 190 1.43 -0.76 5.53
CA GLU A 190 1.34 -0.32 6.94
C GLU A 190 2.42 0.67 7.45
N SER A 191 3.49 0.97 6.70
CA SER A 191 4.55 1.90 7.15
C SER A 191 4.52 3.28 6.48
N GLY A 192 3.76 3.42 5.38
CA GLY A 192 3.40 4.70 4.77
C GLY A 192 4.27 5.28 3.64
N PRO A 193 5.56 4.91 3.42
CA PRO A 193 6.29 5.41 2.25
C PRO A 193 5.81 4.70 0.98
N CYS A 194 6.05 5.35 -0.15
CA CYS A 194 5.88 4.79 -1.48
C CYS A 194 7.22 4.33 -2.03
N VAL A 195 7.23 3.31 -2.88
CA VAL A 195 8.40 2.86 -3.63
C VAL A 195 8.05 2.80 -5.11
N THR A 196 8.79 3.55 -5.92
CA THR A 196 8.63 3.57 -7.38
C THR A 196 9.87 2.98 -8.02
N GLY A 197 9.68 2.10 -9.01
CA GLY A 197 10.77 1.46 -9.74
C GLY A 197 10.58 1.53 -11.25
N TYR A 198 11.70 1.69 -11.96
CA TYR A 198 11.82 1.65 -13.42
C TYR A 198 12.88 0.61 -13.79
N LEU A 199 12.48 -0.38 -14.60
CA LEU A 199 13.29 -1.58 -14.91
C LEU A 199 14.15 -1.42 -16.18
N GLY A 200 14.31 -0.19 -16.68
CA GLY A 200 15.32 0.10 -17.71
C GLY A 200 16.74 -0.20 -17.22
N THR A 201 17.74 -0.07 -18.09
CA THR A 201 19.15 -0.24 -17.70
C THR A 201 19.81 1.14 -17.50
N PRO A 202 20.23 1.51 -16.27
CA PRO A 202 20.20 0.72 -15.03
C PRO A 202 18.83 0.74 -14.34
N VAL A 203 18.58 -0.28 -13.52
CA VAL A 203 17.34 -0.38 -12.72
C VAL A 203 17.35 0.73 -11.67
N ARG A 204 16.32 1.58 -11.68
CA ARG A 204 16.13 2.68 -10.72
C ARG A 204 14.97 2.36 -9.81
N ILE A 205 15.18 2.43 -8.49
CA ILE A 205 14.13 2.22 -7.50
C ILE A 205 14.36 3.22 -6.38
N GLU A 206 13.32 3.99 -6.05
CA GLU A 206 13.38 5.11 -5.12
C GLU A 206 12.20 5.07 -4.16
N ALA A 207 12.47 5.47 -2.92
CA ALA A 207 11.46 5.64 -1.90
C ALA A 207 11.08 7.12 -1.77
N HIS A 208 9.79 7.40 -1.63
CA HIS A 208 9.28 8.75 -1.51
C HIS A 208 8.03 8.81 -0.64
N GLY A 209 7.61 10.01 -0.25
CA GLY A 209 6.33 10.22 0.40
C GLY A 209 5.18 10.15 -0.60
N VAL A 210 3.96 10.03 -0.09
CA VAL A 210 2.75 10.16 -0.91
C VAL A 210 2.70 11.54 -1.56
N TYR A 211 2.34 11.62 -2.84
CA TYR A 211 1.89 12.84 -3.47
C TYR A 211 0.60 13.31 -2.80
N LEU A 212 0.53 14.61 -2.49
CA LEU A 212 -0.61 15.19 -1.76
C LEU A 212 -1.94 15.02 -2.51
N GLU A 213 -1.89 14.94 -3.84
CA GLU A 213 -3.07 14.82 -4.71
C GLU A 213 -3.28 13.43 -5.33
N GLY A 214 -2.30 12.51 -5.20
CA GLY A 214 -2.26 11.25 -5.97
C GLY A 214 -1.95 9.99 -5.17
N GLY A 215 -1.67 10.10 -3.87
CA GLY A 215 -1.17 8.97 -3.09
C GLY A 215 0.22 8.56 -3.57
N CYS A 216 0.49 7.28 -3.80
CA CYS A 216 1.80 6.85 -4.31
C CYS A 216 1.99 7.09 -5.81
N HIS A 217 0.92 7.19 -6.57
CA HIS A 217 0.99 7.41 -8.00
C HIS A 217 1.28 8.87 -8.30
N GLU A 218 2.31 9.12 -9.11
CA GLU A 218 2.61 10.47 -9.56
C GLU A 218 1.40 11.04 -10.33
N PRO A 219 0.79 12.14 -9.86
CA PRO A 219 -0.32 12.76 -10.56
C PRO A 219 0.12 13.22 -11.96
N ARG A 220 -0.77 13.01 -12.94
CA ARG A 220 -0.54 13.38 -14.34
C ARG A 220 -1.26 14.68 -14.66
N GLY A 221 -0.51 15.65 -15.20
CA GLY A 221 -1.04 16.94 -15.65
C GLY A 221 -0.77 18.09 -14.68
N GLY A 222 -0.65 19.31 -15.23
CA GLY A 222 -0.65 20.58 -14.50
C GLY A 222 -1.63 21.53 -15.18
N HIS A 223 -2.27 22.41 -14.40
CA HIS A 223 -3.24 23.38 -14.89
C HIS A 223 -2.64 24.39 -15.88
#